data_AF-A0A2S7C045-F1
#
_entry.id   AF-A0A2S7C045-F1
#
_cell.length_a   1.000
_cell.length_b   1.000
_cell.length_c   1.000
_cell.angle_alpha   90.00
_cell.angle_beta   90.00
_cell.angle_gamma   90.00
#
_symmetry.space_group_name_H-M   'P 1'
#
loop_
_entity.id
_entity.type
_entity.pdbx_description
1 polymer ?
#
loop_
_entity_poly.entity_id
_entity_poly.type
_entity_poly.pdbx_seq_one_letter_code
_entity_poly.pdbx_strand_id
1 'polypeptide(L)'
;MFSTRQHRTADAHAGFPSVRLESYSGGLPVEVTLIAQLGVGAGNPLIEQSCRRQRAHPSFHDALDEPSARLAGTDFARGESTALFSFAVGANGHPFHRHAGHRMFTAITGSGGAQLRFCTASMEQIEQDPQHFLAALRHIDLPADCLFTVRFGGGTWHQFAPLKAQAAHPAFFALSCHSDEAGGELSDAVRARVLAGTADIATLTETLPESVIALLASAQARALQIPTVGLSLAASPGSSRFTWCGRLRSFSGRLRQAVSRLRRPVGFVALAPQRAQVSVHAAPKPGSLLTRHLPRFDHQDSVRLRLQPHQLRQHGAHTLMTLLLEGFTERAPRGVTWLMRLRNALVAPLQLRTSPLGCPVSSLLSEQRDCLFAGRFPVLAQDTAPLDRRVQVLLGADDRHLVFRSSVGVDVLDDGSVELSLETRVACRNTFGRVYMALVDGVHHRYIAPALLRTAAQALLVPVLDTAPAQATAKRA
;
A
#
# COMPACT_ATOMS: atom_id res chain seq x y z
N MET A 1 10.72 -52.84 31.27
CA MET A 1 9.45 -52.31 31.81
C MET A 1 8.94 -51.28 30.81
N PHE A 2 8.03 -51.68 29.91
CA PHE A 2 7.55 -50.85 28.82
C PHE A 2 6.59 -49.77 29.38
N SER A 3 7.06 -48.53 29.48
CA SER A 3 6.21 -47.39 29.81
C SER A 3 5.30 -47.12 28.61
N THR A 4 4.05 -47.58 28.70
CA THR A 4 2.96 -47.22 27.79
C THR A 4 2.85 -45.69 27.75
N ARG A 5 3.15 -45.09 26.59
CA ARG A 5 2.86 -43.68 26.32
C ARG A 5 1.35 -43.50 26.45
N GLN A 6 0.88 -42.92 27.55
CA GLN A 6 -0.46 -42.35 27.62
C GLN A 6 -0.51 -41.14 26.70
N HIS A 7 -0.75 -41.37 25.40
CA HIS A 7 -1.19 -40.31 24.51
C HIS A 7 -2.62 -39.94 24.92
N ARG A 8 -2.77 -38.80 25.59
CA ARG A 8 -4.08 -38.17 25.76
C ARG A 8 -4.67 -38.01 24.35
N THR A 9 -5.85 -38.57 24.11
CA THR A 9 -6.56 -38.44 22.83
C THR A 9 -6.76 -36.97 22.52
N ALA A 10 -6.48 -36.55 21.29
CA ALA A 10 -6.71 -35.16 20.89
C ALA A 10 -8.20 -34.86 20.94
N ASP A 11 -8.58 -33.88 21.77
CA ASP A 11 -9.97 -33.45 21.90
C ASP A 11 -10.37 -32.63 20.65
N ALA A 12 -11.56 -32.89 20.12
CA ALA A 12 -12.09 -32.12 19.00
C ALA A 12 -12.61 -30.77 19.49
N HIS A 13 -12.18 -29.68 18.87
CA HIS A 13 -12.64 -28.32 19.18
C HIS A 13 -13.51 -27.78 18.04
N ALA A 14 -14.71 -27.30 18.37
CA ALA A 14 -15.62 -26.67 17.39
C ALA A 14 -15.19 -25.24 17.02
N GLY A 15 -14.52 -24.54 17.94
CA GLY A 15 -13.94 -23.22 17.73
C GLY A 15 -12.49 -23.28 17.25
N PHE A 16 -11.74 -22.21 17.49
CA PHE A 16 -10.31 -22.17 17.18
C PHE A 16 -9.50 -23.10 18.11
N PRO A 17 -8.77 -24.10 17.57
CA PRO A 17 -7.85 -24.90 18.36
C PRO A 17 -6.82 -23.98 19.02
N SER A 18 -6.77 -24.02 20.35
CA SER A 18 -5.95 -23.11 21.14
C SER A 18 -5.32 -23.82 22.33
N VAL A 19 -4.22 -23.28 22.80
CA VAL A 19 -3.54 -23.71 24.02
C VAL A 19 -3.18 -22.49 24.85
N ARG A 20 -3.35 -22.64 26.16
CA ARG A 20 -2.91 -21.68 27.17
C ARG A 20 -1.94 -22.39 28.10
N LEU A 21 -0.68 -21.98 28.07
CA LEU A 21 0.38 -22.47 28.95
C LEU A 21 0.50 -21.51 30.13
N GLU A 22 0.15 -21.99 31.32
CA GLU A 22 0.31 -21.20 32.55
C GLU A 22 1.79 -20.89 32.82
N SER A 23 2.04 -19.72 33.41
CA SER A 23 3.40 -19.28 33.72
C SER A 23 3.98 -20.04 34.89
N TYR A 24 5.22 -20.51 34.76
CA TYR A 24 5.96 -21.19 35.81
C TYR A 24 6.32 -20.24 36.98
N SER A 25 6.51 -18.95 36.69
CA SER A 25 6.93 -17.93 37.66
C SER A 25 5.80 -16.98 38.10
N GLY A 26 4.55 -17.25 37.73
CA GLY A 26 3.39 -16.42 38.14
C GLY A 26 3.09 -15.21 37.24
N GLY A 27 3.68 -15.14 36.04
CA GLY A 27 3.40 -14.11 35.03
C GLY A 27 2.21 -14.43 34.11
N LEU A 28 2.04 -13.62 33.04
CA LEU A 28 1.02 -13.87 32.03
C LEU A 28 1.24 -15.22 31.32
N PRO A 29 0.16 -15.94 30.98
CA PRO A 29 0.28 -17.20 30.26
C PRO A 29 0.75 -16.98 28.81
N VAL A 30 1.28 -18.03 28.21
CA VAL A 30 1.50 -18.10 26.76
C VAL A 30 0.24 -18.65 26.11
N GLU A 31 -0.32 -17.90 25.17
CA GLU A 31 -1.52 -18.27 24.44
C GLU A 31 -1.20 -18.42 22.96
N VAL A 32 -1.60 -19.55 22.38
CA VAL A 32 -1.43 -19.82 20.95
C VAL A 32 -2.74 -20.35 20.38
N THR A 33 -3.20 -19.74 19.29
CA THR A 33 -4.49 -20.05 18.68
C THR A 33 -4.35 -20.21 17.17
N LEU A 34 -4.85 -21.32 16.62
CA LEU A 34 -4.94 -21.53 15.17
C LEU A 34 -6.20 -20.85 14.62
N ILE A 35 -6.03 -20.04 13.57
CA ILE A 35 -7.11 -19.25 12.98
C ILE A 35 -7.63 -19.89 11.69
N ALA A 36 -6.73 -20.19 10.76
CA ALA A 36 -7.12 -20.67 9.43
C ALA A 36 -6.06 -21.57 8.80
N GLN A 37 -6.51 -22.46 7.93
CA GLN A 37 -5.65 -23.31 7.12
C GLN A 37 -5.54 -22.71 5.71
N LEU A 38 -4.33 -22.42 5.26
CA LEU A 38 -4.08 -21.98 3.90
C LEU A 38 -4.12 -23.17 2.92
N GLY A 39 -4.20 -22.83 1.63
CA GLY A 39 -4.07 -23.79 0.54
C GLY A 39 -2.77 -24.60 0.61
N VAL A 40 -2.80 -25.80 0.03
CA VAL A 40 -1.68 -26.77 0.11
C VAL A 40 -0.40 -26.18 -0.46
N GLY A 41 0.66 -26.10 0.36
CA GLY A 41 1.96 -25.56 -0.01
C GLY A 41 1.99 -24.03 -0.18
N ALA A 42 1.01 -23.29 0.35
CA ALA A 42 0.92 -21.84 0.19
C ALA A 42 1.85 -21.07 1.14
N GLY A 43 2.25 -21.66 2.27
CA GLY A 43 3.08 -21.00 3.28
C GLY A 43 4.44 -20.58 2.75
N ASN A 44 5.21 -21.49 2.15
CA ASN A 44 6.53 -21.18 1.60
C ASN A 44 6.55 -19.99 0.60
N PRO A 45 5.75 -19.98 -0.49
CA PRO A 45 5.79 -18.88 -1.45
C PRO A 45 5.30 -17.56 -0.85
N LEU A 46 4.37 -17.59 0.11
CA LEU A 46 3.92 -16.40 0.82
C LEU A 46 5.06 -15.80 1.64
N ILE A 47 5.76 -16.63 2.42
CA ILE A 47 6.91 -16.22 3.23
C ILE A 47 8.01 -15.66 2.33
N GLU A 48 8.36 -16.35 1.23
CA GLU A 48 9.36 -15.88 0.26
C GLU A 48 9.03 -14.48 -0.30
N GLN A 49 7.78 -14.26 -0.73
CA GLN A 49 7.35 -12.96 -1.23
C GLN A 49 7.36 -11.87 -0.16
N SER A 50 6.96 -12.22 1.06
CA SER A 50 6.91 -11.29 2.19
C SER A 50 8.31 -10.88 2.63
N CYS A 51 9.24 -11.84 2.77
CA CYS A 51 10.64 -11.56 3.08
C CYS A 51 11.35 -10.74 1.98
N ARG A 52 10.95 -10.88 0.70
CA ARG A 52 11.49 -10.00 -0.37
C ARG A 52 11.04 -8.56 -0.20
N ARG A 53 9.76 -8.33 0.13
CA ARG A 53 9.23 -6.98 0.40
C ARG A 53 9.83 -6.39 1.68
N GLN A 54 9.96 -7.22 2.72
CA GLN A 54 10.59 -6.86 3.99
C GLN A 54 12.04 -6.38 3.78
N ARG A 55 12.85 -7.12 3.01
CA ARG A 55 14.23 -6.72 2.66
C ARG A 55 14.32 -5.42 1.85
N ALA A 56 13.27 -5.07 1.11
CA ALA A 56 13.20 -3.83 0.35
C ALA A 56 12.63 -2.66 1.17
N HIS A 57 12.20 -2.90 2.42
CA HIS A 57 11.63 -1.87 3.27
C HIS A 57 12.72 -0.94 3.83
N PRO A 58 12.52 0.39 3.90
CA PRO A 58 13.56 1.33 4.35
C PRO A 58 14.08 1.07 5.77
N SER A 59 13.23 0.53 6.65
CA SER A 59 13.56 0.22 8.04
C SER A 59 13.92 -1.26 8.26
N PHE A 60 14.44 -1.93 7.23
CA PHE A 60 14.85 -3.33 7.31
C PHE A 60 16.10 -3.49 8.19
N HIS A 61 16.08 -4.49 9.05
CA HIS A 61 17.21 -4.87 9.88
C HIS A 61 17.35 -6.39 9.93
N ASP A 62 18.53 -6.90 9.63
CA ASP A 62 18.84 -8.34 9.64
C ASP A 62 19.79 -8.65 10.80
N ALA A 63 19.23 -9.20 11.87
CA ALA A 63 19.98 -9.55 13.08
C ALA A 63 19.33 -10.74 13.80
N LEU A 64 20.13 -11.46 14.59
CA LEU A 64 19.70 -12.57 15.45
C LEU A 64 18.92 -13.69 14.72
N ASP A 65 19.23 -13.96 13.45
CA ASP A 65 18.48 -14.89 12.59
C ASP A 65 16.97 -14.59 12.51
N GLU A 66 16.61 -13.33 12.77
CA GLU A 66 15.25 -12.81 12.80
C GLU A 66 15.17 -11.50 12.00
N PRO A 67 15.27 -11.57 10.66
CA PRO A 67 15.13 -10.40 9.81
C PRO A 67 13.79 -9.71 10.04
N SER A 68 13.84 -8.41 10.29
CA SER A 68 12.69 -7.61 10.70
C SER A 68 12.59 -6.29 9.94
N ALA A 69 11.40 -5.70 9.92
CA ALA A 69 11.19 -4.34 9.45
C ALA A 69 10.03 -3.69 10.20
N ARG A 70 10.26 -2.48 10.73
CA ARG A 70 9.21 -1.65 11.34
C ARG A 70 8.26 -1.07 10.29
N LEU A 71 7.02 -1.55 10.27
CA LEU A 71 5.99 -1.13 9.33
C LEU A 71 5.24 0.12 9.81
N ALA A 72 5.10 0.29 11.13
CA ALA A 72 4.58 1.49 11.77
C ALA A 72 5.37 1.75 13.05
N GLY A 73 5.73 3.01 13.29
CA GLY A 73 6.46 3.45 14.48
C GLY A 73 5.57 4.19 15.47
N THR A 74 6.13 4.48 16.64
CA THR A 74 5.49 5.23 17.72
C THR A 74 5.38 6.72 17.40
N ASP A 75 4.49 7.42 18.10
CA ASP A 75 4.40 8.88 18.17
C ASP A 75 4.15 9.30 19.63
N PHE A 76 5.21 9.20 20.43
CA PHE A 76 5.15 9.51 21.87
C PHE A 76 4.72 10.96 22.15
N ALA A 77 5.02 11.90 21.24
CA ALA A 77 4.59 13.29 21.38
C ALA A 77 3.06 13.44 21.34
N ARG A 78 2.37 12.49 20.70
CA ARG A 78 0.91 12.40 20.65
C ARG A 78 0.33 11.30 21.55
N GLY A 79 1.15 10.71 22.41
CA GLY A 79 0.75 9.63 23.32
C GLY A 79 0.57 8.26 22.65
N GLU A 80 1.12 8.05 21.46
CA GLU A 80 1.06 6.77 20.74
C GLU A 80 2.35 5.97 20.97
N SER A 81 2.28 4.88 21.73
CA SER A 81 3.42 4.02 22.07
C SER A 81 3.42 2.67 21.34
N THR A 82 2.42 2.41 20.50
CA THR A 82 2.35 1.16 19.75
C THR A 82 3.29 1.19 18.54
N ALA A 83 3.79 0.01 18.19
CA ALA A 83 4.54 -0.18 16.96
C ALA A 83 4.22 -1.52 16.31
N LEU A 84 4.36 -1.55 14.99
CA LEU A 84 4.10 -2.73 14.19
C LEU A 84 5.37 -3.15 13.46
N PHE A 85 5.80 -4.37 13.70
CA PHE A 85 6.95 -4.97 13.03
C PHE A 85 6.52 -6.16 12.19
N SER A 86 7.22 -6.36 11.08
CA SER A 86 7.30 -7.67 10.44
C SER A 86 8.57 -8.38 10.89
N PHE A 87 8.51 -9.70 11.05
CA PHE A 87 9.68 -10.53 11.25
C PHE A 87 9.52 -11.89 10.58
N ALA A 88 10.63 -12.56 10.28
CA ALA A 88 10.62 -13.87 9.67
C ALA A 88 11.53 -14.84 10.41
N VAL A 89 11.12 -16.09 10.49
CA VAL A 89 11.90 -17.17 11.07
C VAL A 89 12.27 -18.17 9.99
N GLY A 90 13.56 -18.26 9.72
CA GLY A 90 14.12 -19.05 8.63
C GLY A 90 14.07 -20.57 8.87
N ALA A 91 14.76 -21.31 7.99
CA ALA A 91 14.85 -22.77 8.08
C ALA A 91 15.75 -23.27 9.24
N ASN A 92 16.52 -22.37 9.84
CA ASN A 92 17.39 -22.67 10.98
C ASN A 92 16.75 -22.31 12.33
N GLY A 93 15.58 -21.66 12.32
CA GLY A 93 15.04 -21.02 13.52
C GLY A 93 15.83 -19.77 13.90
N HIS A 94 15.67 -19.34 15.14
CA HIS A 94 16.44 -18.26 15.77
C HIS A 94 16.94 -18.70 17.16
N PRO A 95 17.96 -18.06 17.74
CA PRO A 95 18.39 -18.34 19.11
C PRO A 95 17.29 -18.04 20.13
N PHE A 96 17.31 -18.74 21.26
CA PHE A 96 16.45 -18.41 22.39
C PHE A 96 16.73 -17.00 22.88
N HIS A 97 15.67 -16.24 23.06
CA HIS A 97 15.75 -14.89 23.56
C HIS A 97 14.48 -14.47 24.28
N ARG A 98 14.51 -13.29 24.90
CA ARG A 98 13.36 -12.66 25.53
C ARG A 98 13.28 -11.17 25.18
N HIS A 99 12.13 -10.57 25.44
CA HIS A 99 11.94 -9.13 25.40
C HIS A 99 11.33 -8.64 26.71
N ALA A 100 11.64 -7.41 27.10
CA ALA A 100 11.07 -6.78 28.30
C ALA A 100 9.55 -6.53 28.18
N GLY A 101 9.11 -6.09 26.99
CA GLY A 101 7.70 -5.83 26.71
C GLY A 101 6.93 -7.10 26.36
N HIS A 102 5.62 -7.07 26.59
CA HIS A 102 4.71 -8.11 26.10
C HIS A 102 4.72 -8.16 24.57
N ARG A 103 4.41 -9.33 24.01
CA ARG A 103 4.37 -9.53 22.56
C ARG A 103 3.07 -10.19 22.15
N MET A 104 2.48 -9.65 21.08
CA MET A 104 1.35 -10.26 20.39
C MET A 104 1.65 -10.26 18.90
N PHE A 105 1.60 -11.42 18.27
CA PHE A 105 1.86 -11.50 16.84
C PHE A 105 0.91 -12.45 16.14
N THR A 106 0.70 -12.18 14.86
CA THR A 106 -0.03 -13.05 13.94
C THR A 106 0.93 -13.52 12.88
N ALA A 107 0.95 -14.81 12.60
CA ALA A 107 1.96 -15.43 11.78
C ALA A 107 1.37 -16.49 10.85
N ILE A 108 2.09 -16.74 9.76
CA ILE A 108 1.77 -17.79 8.79
C ILE A 108 2.92 -18.79 8.76
N THR A 109 2.64 -20.05 9.07
CA THR A 109 3.64 -21.12 9.01
C THR A 109 4.04 -21.44 7.57
N GLY A 110 5.30 -21.85 7.41
CA GLY A 110 5.77 -22.45 6.19
C GLY A 110 5.09 -23.80 5.94
N SER A 111 5.34 -24.35 4.75
CA SER A 111 4.70 -25.60 4.33
C SER A 111 5.27 -26.85 5.02
N GLY A 112 6.22 -26.67 5.96
CA GLY A 112 6.74 -27.71 6.84
C GLY A 112 6.16 -27.67 8.27
N GLY A 113 5.40 -26.62 8.63
CA GLY A 113 4.98 -26.36 10.01
C GLY A 113 6.08 -25.72 10.85
N ALA A 114 5.75 -25.36 12.09
CA ALA A 114 6.67 -24.72 13.02
C ALA A 114 6.55 -25.35 14.41
N GLN A 115 7.63 -25.26 15.19
CA GLN A 115 7.64 -25.56 16.61
C GLN A 115 7.94 -24.28 17.37
N LEU A 116 7.06 -23.93 18.30
CA LEU A 116 7.26 -22.84 19.23
C LEU A 116 7.74 -23.39 20.56
N ARG A 117 8.78 -22.80 21.12
CA ARG A 117 9.37 -23.20 22.41
C ARG A 117 9.31 -22.04 23.36
N PHE A 118 8.78 -22.27 24.55
CA PHE A 118 8.62 -21.24 25.58
C PHE A 118 9.15 -21.74 26.92
N CYS A 119 9.82 -20.86 27.64
CA CYS A 119 10.19 -21.03 29.03
C CYS A 119 9.76 -19.77 29.80
N THR A 120 8.95 -19.97 30.85
CA THR A 120 8.38 -18.91 31.67
C THR A 120 9.02 -18.83 33.06
N ALA A 121 10.18 -19.46 33.27
CA ALA A 121 11.00 -19.25 34.46
C ALA A 121 11.56 -17.81 34.47
N SER A 122 11.57 -17.17 35.64
CA SER A 122 12.16 -15.83 35.78
C SER A 122 13.69 -15.90 35.72
N MET A 123 14.34 -14.76 35.46
CA MET A 123 15.80 -14.74 35.47
C MET A 123 16.39 -15.00 36.85
N GLU A 124 15.76 -14.48 37.91
CA GLU A 124 16.15 -14.75 39.28
C GLU A 124 16.16 -16.26 39.59
N GLN A 125 15.15 -17.00 39.12
CA GLN A 125 15.09 -18.45 39.26
C GLN A 125 16.20 -19.15 38.46
N ILE A 126 16.45 -18.72 37.22
CA ILE A 126 17.47 -19.30 36.35
C ILE A 126 18.89 -19.06 36.91
N GLU A 127 19.13 -17.90 37.50
CA GLU A 127 20.40 -17.56 38.15
C GLU A 127 20.62 -18.36 39.44
N GLN A 128 19.56 -18.64 40.20
CA GLN A 128 19.61 -19.50 41.38
C GLN A 128 19.86 -20.97 41.00
N ASP A 129 19.14 -21.50 40.02
CA ASP A 129 19.32 -22.84 39.47
C ASP A 129 18.92 -22.90 37.98
N PRO A 130 19.87 -23.08 37.05
CA PRO A 130 19.59 -23.22 35.62
C PRO A 130 18.62 -24.36 35.27
N GLN A 131 18.43 -25.36 36.13
CA GLN A 131 17.46 -26.44 35.92
C GLN A 131 16.01 -25.93 35.86
N HIS A 132 15.70 -24.78 36.46
CA HIS A 132 14.39 -24.15 36.31
C HIS A 132 14.03 -23.89 34.85
N PHE A 133 15.03 -23.63 33.99
CA PHE A 133 14.80 -23.45 32.55
C PHE A 133 14.25 -24.73 31.92
N LEU A 134 14.86 -25.89 32.19
CA LEU A 134 14.42 -27.17 31.64
C LEU A 134 13.06 -27.58 32.22
N ALA A 135 12.83 -27.34 33.51
CA ALA A 135 11.57 -27.65 34.17
C ALA A 135 10.38 -26.83 33.63
N ALA A 136 10.63 -25.56 33.28
CA ALA A 136 9.63 -24.65 32.74
C ALA A 136 9.46 -24.73 31.21
N LEU A 137 10.34 -25.45 30.50
CA LEU A 137 10.31 -25.53 29.04
C LEU A 137 9.06 -26.28 28.54
N ARG A 138 8.37 -25.68 27.59
CA ARG A 138 7.17 -26.23 26.92
C ARG A 138 7.26 -26.01 25.42
N HIS A 139 6.73 -26.97 24.65
CA HIS A 139 6.68 -26.89 23.20
C HIS A 139 5.23 -26.85 22.68
N ILE A 140 5.04 -26.15 21.57
CA ILE A 140 3.79 -26.14 20.81
C ILE A 140 4.13 -26.42 19.34
N ASP A 141 3.59 -27.51 18.81
CA ASP A 141 3.75 -27.88 17.41
C ASP A 141 2.58 -27.33 16.59
N LEU A 142 2.90 -26.60 15.52
CA LEU A 142 1.96 -25.98 14.62
C LEU A 142 1.95 -26.69 13.25
N PRO A 143 0.77 -26.84 12.63
CA PRO A 143 0.67 -27.49 11.33
C PRO A 143 1.28 -26.61 10.23
N ALA A 144 1.59 -27.24 9.10
CA ALA A 144 2.01 -26.55 7.88
C ALA A 144 0.91 -25.66 7.31
N ASP A 145 1.31 -24.57 6.64
CA ASP A 145 0.42 -23.64 5.93
C ASP A 145 -0.77 -23.14 6.78
N CYS A 146 -0.56 -22.70 8.00
CA CYS A 146 -1.62 -22.16 8.85
C CYS A 146 -1.39 -20.71 9.24
N LEU A 147 -2.48 -19.99 9.47
CA LEU A 147 -2.52 -18.69 10.13
C LEU A 147 -2.77 -18.93 11.62
N PHE A 148 -1.95 -18.33 12.47
CA PHE A 148 -2.05 -18.47 13.93
C PHE A 148 -1.72 -17.16 14.63
N THR A 149 -2.17 -17.03 15.87
CA THR A 149 -1.83 -15.92 16.76
C THR A 149 -1.10 -16.43 17.99
N VAL A 150 -0.22 -15.59 18.52
CA VAL A 150 0.54 -15.84 19.74
C VAL A 150 0.47 -14.60 20.63
N ARG A 151 0.29 -14.80 21.93
CA ARG A 151 0.43 -13.78 22.96
C ARG A 151 1.24 -14.33 24.13
N PHE A 152 2.21 -13.56 24.61
CA PHE A 152 2.93 -13.87 25.84
C PHE A 152 3.42 -12.60 26.55
N GLY A 153 3.63 -12.74 27.86
CA GLY A 153 4.13 -11.65 28.70
C GLY A 153 5.61 -11.34 28.46
N GLY A 154 6.01 -10.12 28.82
CA GLY A 154 7.41 -9.74 28.88
C GLY A 154 8.23 -10.67 29.78
N GLY A 155 9.52 -10.82 29.48
CA GLY A 155 10.43 -11.71 30.18
C GLY A 155 10.36 -13.18 29.77
N THR A 156 9.38 -13.58 28.93
CA THR A 156 9.26 -14.97 28.46
C THR A 156 10.39 -15.33 27.50
N TRP A 157 11.17 -16.34 27.86
CA TRP A 157 12.17 -16.94 26.98
C TRP A 157 11.49 -17.75 25.89
N HIS A 158 11.85 -17.50 24.63
CA HIS A 158 11.25 -18.20 23.52
C HIS A 158 12.23 -18.45 22.38
N GLN A 159 11.97 -19.54 21.65
CA GLN A 159 12.66 -19.91 20.43
C GLN A 159 11.64 -20.47 19.44
N PHE A 160 11.73 -20.03 18.20
CA PHE A 160 10.92 -20.54 17.11
C PHE A 160 11.79 -21.23 16.07
N ALA A 161 11.33 -22.39 15.59
CA ALA A 161 12.03 -23.19 14.61
C ALA A 161 11.06 -23.92 13.68
N PRO A 162 11.51 -24.42 12.52
CA PRO A 162 10.70 -25.33 11.73
C PRO A 162 10.37 -26.61 12.52
N LEU A 163 9.19 -27.18 12.27
CA LEU A 163 8.72 -28.38 12.98
C LEU A 163 9.67 -29.58 12.84
N LYS A 164 10.37 -29.66 11.71
CA LYS A 164 11.39 -30.67 11.45
C LYS A 164 12.71 -29.97 11.15
N ALA A 165 13.73 -30.34 11.90
CA ALA A 165 15.09 -29.89 11.63
C ALA A 165 15.48 -30.22 10.18
N GLN A 166 16.19 -29.30 9.52
CA GLN A 166 16.70 -29.47 8.15
C GLN A 166 15.64 -29.71 7.06
N ALA A 167 14.35 -29.41 7.33
CA ALA A 167 13.27 -29.67 6.37
C ALA A 167 13.29 -28.75 5.12
N ALA A 168 14.24 -27.82 5.01
CA ALA A 168 14.32 -26.82 3.94
C ALA A 168 13.04 -25.97 3.79
N HIS A 169 12.30 -25.78 4.89
CA HIS A 169 11.13 -24.90 4.98
C HIS A 169 11.42 -23.77 5.97
N PRO A 170 11.03 -22.51 5.68
CA PRO A 170 10.98 -21.49 6.72
C PRO A 170 9.96 -21.89 7.79
N ALA A 171 10.18 -21.47 9.04
CA ALA A 171 9.23 -21.73 10.11
C ALA A 171 7.96 -20.90 9.90
N PHE A 172 8.08 -19.57 9.82
CA PHE A 172 6.96 -18.66 9.54
C PHE A 172 7.40 -17.24 9.18
N PHE A 173 6.44 -16.44 8.72
CA PHE A 173 6.52 -14.97 8.64
C PHE A 173 5.42 -14.37 9.51
N ALA A 174 5.71 -13.28 10.21
CA ALA A 174 4.85 -12.74 11.25
C ALA A 174 4.74 -11.21 11.22
N LEU A 175 3.61 -10.72 11.72
CA LEU A 175 3.36 -9.34 12.08
C LEU A 175 3.27 -9.26 13.61
N SER A 176 4.22 -8.60 14.24
CA SER A 176 4.30 -8.37 15.68
C SER A 176 3.77 -6.98 16.00
N CYS A 177 2.74 -6.91 16.85
CA CYS A 177 2.30 -5.67 17.46
C CYS A 177 2.95 -5.56 18.84
N HIS A 178 3.69 -4.48 19.03
CA HIS A 178 4.19 -4.04 20.34
C HIS A 178 3.16 -3.05 20.86
N SER A 179 2.34 -3.43 21.86
CA SER A 179 1.30 -2.49 22.32
C SER A 179 1.84 -1.36 23.20
N ASP A 180 3.07 -1.52 23.70
CA ASP A 180 3.87 -0.43 24.28
C ASP A 180 5.35 -0.72 24.03
N GLU A 181 5.98 0.05 23.14
CA GLU A 181 7.40 -0.09 22.81
C GLU A 181 8.31 0.34 23.97
N ALA A 182 7.82 1.20 24.88
CA ALA A 182 8.55 1.65 26.07
C ALA A 182 8.21 0.83 27.33
N GLY A 183 7.37 -0.19 27.19
CA GLY A 183 6.87 -1.01 28.29
C GLY A 183 7.86 -2.08 28.74
N GLY A 184 7.82 -2.40 30.04
CA GLY A 184 8.71 -3.36 30.69
C GLY A 184 9.99 -2.74 31.26
N GLU A 185 10.85 -3.58 31.81
CA GLU A 185 12.14 -3.17 32.36
C GLU A 185 13.16 -2.98 31.22
N LEU A 186 13.43 -1.73 30.88
CA LEU A 186 14.41 -1.32 29.86
C LEU A 186 15.54 -0.56 30.54
N SER A 187 16.78 -0.82 30.12
CA SER A 187 17.92 0.02 30.51
C SER A 187 17.76 1.44 29.97
N ASP A 188 18.37 2.43 30.63
CA ASP A 188 18.24 3.84 30.23
C ASP A 188 18.71 4.08 28.79
N ALA A 189 19.76 3.39 28.36
CA ALA A 189 20.25 3.47 26.99
C ALA A 189 19.24 2.93 25.97
N VAL A 190 18.58 1.80 26.26
CA VAL A 190 17.56 1.22 25.38
C VAL A 190 16.31 2.10 25.37
N ARG A 191 15.88 2.61 26.53
CA ARG A 191 14.75 3.53 26.65
C ARG A 191 14.97 4.79 25.83
N ALA A 192 16.16 5.38 25.87
CA ALA A 192 16.50 6.55 25.06
C ALA A 192 16.38 6.25 23.55
N ARG A 193 16.84 5.08 23.10
CA ARG A 193 16.70 4.66 21.69
C ARG A 193 15.25 4.44 21.27
N VAL A 194 14.42 3.87 22.14
CA VAL A 194 12.98 3.70 21.93
C VAL A 194 12.30 5.06 21.74
N LEU A 195 12.53 5.99 22.67
CA LEU A 195 11.94 7.35 22.61
C LEU A 195 12.42 8.13 21.39
N ALA A 196 13.64 7.89 20.93
CA ALA A 196 14.17 8.46 19.69
C ALA A 196 13.66 7.78 18.42
N GLY A 197 12.86 6.70 18.53
CA GLY A 197 12.37 5.94 17.39
C GLY A 197 13.45 5.18 16.63
N THR A 198 14.59 4.86 17.27
CA THR A 198 15.73 4.15 16.66
C THR A 198 15.93 2.73 17.19
N ALA A 199 15.05 2.27 18.07
CA ALA A 199 15.02 0.88 18.51
C ALA A 199 14.40 -0.02 17.43
N ASP A 200 14.89 -1.25 17.39
CA ASP A 200 14.42 -2.36 16.56
C ASP A 200 14.24 -3.61 17.45
N ILE A 201 13.75 -4.71 16.87
CA ILE A 201 13.54 -5.96 17.62
C ILE A 201 14.83 -6.40 18.32
N ALA A 202 15.95 -6.44 17.59
CA ALA A 202 17.23 -6.90 18.13
C ALA A 202 17.72 -6.07 19.32
N THR A 203 17.50 -4.76 19.30
CA THR A 203 17.80 -3.85 20.41
C THR A 203 16.99 -4.15 21.67
N LEU A 204 15.78 -4.68 21.49
CA LEU A 204 14.85 -5.05 22.56
C LEU A 204 14.99 -6.52 22.96
N THR A 205 16.04 -7.21 22.48
CA THR A 205 16.22 -8.65 22.63
C THR A 205 17.39 -8.95 23.55
N GLU A 206 17.15 -9.82 24.53
CA GLU A 206 18.18 -10.41 25.38
C GLU A 206 18.31 -11.90 25.07
N THR A 207 19.52 -12.38 24.80
CA THR A 207 19.80 -13.79 24.52
C THR A 207 20.05 -14.59 25.79
N LEU A 208 19.90 -15.92 25.72
CA LEU A 208 20.13 -16.78 26.87
C LEU A 208 21.55 -16.68 27.44
N PRO A 209 21.71 -16.81 28.78
CA PRO A 209 23.02 -16.98 29.40
C PRO A 209 23.75 -18.25 28.92
N GLU A 210 25.08 -18.19 28.86
CA GLU A 210 25.92 -19.31 28.41
C GLU A 210 25.73 -20.59 29.24
N SER A 211 25.49 -20.45 30.55
CA SER A 211 25.22 -21.58 31.45
C SER A 211 23.99 -22.39 31.02
N VAL A 212 22.93 -21.70 30.59
CA VAL A 212 21.69 -22.32 30.12
C VAL A 212 21.88 -22.91 28.73
N ILE A 213 22.65 -22.25 27.86
CA ILE A 213 23.00 -22.79 26.53
C ILE A 213 23.76 -24.11 26.68
N ALA A 214 24.76 -24.17 27.58
CA ALA A 214 25.50 -25.39 27.87
C ALA A 214 24.59 -26.49 28.44
N LEU A 215 23.65 -26.12 29.33
CA LEU A 215 22.65 -27.04 29.87
C LEU A 215 21.74 -27.61 28.78
N LEU A 216 21.25 -26.79 27.85
CA LEU A 216 20.44 -27.23 26.70
C LEU A 216 21.22 -28.17 25.76
N ALA A 217 22.53 -27.99 25.65
CA ALA A 217 23.38 -28.85 24.85
C ALA A 217 23.69 -30.21 25.51
N SER A 218 23.47 -30.33 26.83
CA SER A 218 23.82 -31.50 27.64
C SER A 218 23.05 -32.78 27.27
N ALA A 219 23.61 -33.93 27.63
CA ALA A 219 22.94 -35.23 27.47
C ALA A 219 21.63 -35.31 28.27
N GLN A 220 21.57 -34.64 29.43
CA GLN A 220 20.39 -34.56 30.28
C GLN A 220 19.23 -33.88 29.52
N ALA A 221 19.47 -32.72 28.93
CA ALA A 221 18.46 -32.00 28.17
C ALA A 221 17.97 -32.79 26.93
N ARG A 222 18.86 -33.52 26.26
CA ARG A 222 18.50 -34.37 25.12
C ARG A 222 17.67 -35.59 25.50
N ALA A 223 17.86 -36.13 26.71
CA ALA A 223 17.10 -37.26 27.22
C ALA A 223 15.72 -36.84 27.77
N LEU A 224 15.54 -35.56 28.09
CA LEU A 224 14.30 -35.04 28.66
C LEU A 224 13.16 -35.06 27.64
N GLN A 225 12.03 -35.65 28.03
CA GLN A 225 10.80 -35.53 27.26
C GLN A 225 10.11 -34.22 27.61
N ILE A 226 10.28 -33.21 26.75
CA ILE A 226 9.67 -31.89 26.93
C ILE A 226 8.17 -31.99 26.65
N PRO A 227 7.31 -31.53 27.57
CA PRO A 227 5.86 -31.50 27.33
C PRO A 227 5.54 -30.69 26.07
N THR A 228 4.89 -31.35 25.11
CA THR A 228 4.62 -30.80 23.77
C THR A 228 3.13 -30.89 23.46
N VAL A 229 2.53 -29.76 23.06
CA VAL A 229 1.14 -29.68 22.63
C VAL A 229 1.09 -29.55 21.11
N GLY A 230 0.43 -30.49 20.43
CA GLY A 230 0.23 -30.42 18.99
C GLY A 230 -1.11 -29.81 18.65
N LEU A 231 -1.12 -28.70 17.88
CA LEU A 231 -2.34 -28.10 17.35
C LEU A 231 -2.57 -28.53 15.90
N SER A 232 -3.82 -28.65 15.48
CA SER A 232 -4.17 -28.92 14.09
C SER A 232 -5.59 -28.43 13.75
N LEU A 233 -5.86 -28.21 12.46
CA LEU A 233 -7.18 -27.78 11.97
C LEU A 233 -7.94 -28.89 11.21
N ALA A 234 -7.24 -29.65 10.36
CA ALA A 234 -7.89 -30.54 9.40
C ALA A 234 -7.93 -32.02 9.80
N ALA A 235 -7.04 -32.45 10.69
CA ALA A 235 -6.91 -33.84 11.11
C ALA A 235 -6.26 -33.89 12.49
N SER A 236 -6.68 -34.84 13.32
CA SER A 236 -6.12 -35.04 14.67
C SER A 236 -4.58 -35.19 14.62
N PRO A 237 -3.83 -34.50 15.51
CA PRO A 237 -2.38 -34.67 15.62
C PRO A 237 -2.00 -36.14 15.79
N GLY A 238 -0.96 -36.58 15.08
CA GLY A 238 -0.51 -37.99 15.10
C GLY A 238 -1.31 -38.94 14.21
N SER A 239 -2.42 -38.52 13.60
CA SER A 239 -3.16 -39.35 12.64
C SER A 239 -2.40 -39.58 11.32
N SER A 240 -2.73 -40.67 10.62
CA SER A 240 -2.21 -40.95 9.27
C SER A 240 -2.58 -39.85 8.27
N ARG A 241 -3.81 -39.33 8.36
CA ARG A 241 -4.30 -38.21 7.56
C ARG A 241 -3.46 -36.94 7.78
N PHE A 242 -3.18 -36.60 9.04
CA PHE A 242 -2.31 -35.46 9.37
C PHE A 242 -0.93 -35.61 8.73
N THR A 243 -0.33 -36.80 8.82
CA THR A 243 0.98 -37.10 8.25
C THR A 243 0.99 -36.99 6.72
N TRP A 244 -0.02 -37.56 6.05
CA TRP A 244 -0.13 -37.51 4.59
C TRP A 244 -0.34 -36.08 4.09
N CYS A 245 -1.26 -35.33 4.70
CA CYS A 245 -1.47 -33.92 4.38
C CYS A 245 -0.19 -33.09 4.60
N GLY A 246 0.54 -33.34 5.68
CA GLY A 246 1.82 -32.67 5.95
C GLY A 246 2.87 -32.93 4.88
N ARG A 247 3.01 -34.18 4.40
CA ARG A 247 3.92 -34.53 3.30
C ARG A 247 3.54 -33.83 1.99
N LEU A 248 2.24 -33.82 1.66
CA LEU A 248 1.74 -33.16 0.46
C LEU A 248 2.00 -31.65 0.49
N ARG A 249 1.74 -31.00 1.63
CA ARG A 249 2.02 -29.58 1.85
C ARG A 249 3.50 -29.26 1.71
N SER A 250 4.37 -30.04 2.35
CA SER A 250 5.83 -29.88 2.25
C SER A 250 6.33 -30.00 0.81
N PHE A 251 5.89 -31.03 0.08
CA PHE A 251 6.28 -31.20 -1.33
C PHE A 251 5.78 -30.05 -2.22
N SER A 252 4.49 -29.73 -2.15
CA SER A 252 3.88 -28.63 -2.89
C SER A 252 4.55 -27.28 -2.57
N GLY A 253 4.84 -27.03 -1.30
CA GLY A 253 5.46 -25.80 -0.83
C GLY A 253 6.83 -25.56 -1.43
N ARG A 254 7.68 -26.58 -1.52
CA ARG A 254 9.01 -26.47 -2.15
C ARG A 254 8.90 -26.15 -3.64
N LEU A 255 8.02 -26.85 -4.36
CA LEU A 255 7.79 -26.61 -5.79
C LEU A 255 7.29 -25.17 -6.02
N ARG A 256 6.27 -24.75 -5.27
CA ARG A 256 5.69 -23.40 -5.39
C ARG A 256 6.67 -22.32 -4.98
N GLN A 257 7.55 -22.57 -4.01
CA GLN A 257 8.62 -21.65 -3.64
C GLN A 257 9.61 -21.47 -4.79
N ALA A 258 10.07 -22.55 -5.42
CA ALA A 258 10.97 -22.46 -6.57
C ALA A 258 10.36 -21.62 -7.70
N VAL A 259 9.08 -21.84 -8.03
CA VAL A 259 8.35 -21.01 -9.01
C VAL A 259 8.24 -19.55 -8.57
N SER A 260 7.97 -19.30 -7.28
CA SER A 260 7.87 -17.93 -6.76
C SER A 260 9.20 -17.18 -6.84
N ARG A 261 10.33 -17.90 -6.74
CA ARG A 261 11.66 -17.28 -6.78
C ARG A 261 11.98 -16.68 -8.15
N LEU A 262 11.45 -17.29 -9.22
CA LEU A 262 11.57 -16.83 -10.60
C LEU A 262 10.75 -15.56 -10.88
N ARG A 263 9.74 -15.25 -10.06
CA ARG A 263 8.90 -14.06 -10.23
C ARG A 263 9.40 -12.92 -9.34
N ARG A 264 9.42 -11.70 -9.87
CA ARG A 264 9.60 -10.49 -9.06
C ARG A 264 8.24 -10.05 -8.52
N PRO A 265 7.99 -10.08 -7.20
CA PRO A 265 6.73 -9.59 -6.67
C PRO A 265 6.67 -8.07 -6.90
N VAL A 266 5.66 -7.62 -7.63
CA VAL A 266 5.34 -6.20 -7.79
C VAL A 266 4.21 -5.82 -6.83
N GLY A 267 4.28 -4.60 -6.30
CA GLY A 267 3.20 -3.97 -5.56
C GLY A 267 2.78 -2.71 -6.30
N PHE A 268 1.51 -2.33 -6.19
CA PHE A 268 0.97 -1.14 -6.83
C PHE A 268 0.24 -0.30 -5.79
N VAL A 269 0.56 0.99 -5.77
CA VAL A 269 -0.22 2.00 -5.04
C VAL A 269 -0.85 2.88 -6.10
N ALA A 270 -2.17 2.93 -6.13
CA ALA A 270 -2.92 3.76 -7.05
C ALA A 270 -3.77 4.73 -6.25
N LEU A 271 -3.54 6.03 -6.45
CA LEU A 271 -4.46 7.04 -5.99
C LEU A 271 -5.54 7.22 -7.06
N ALA A 272 -6.80 6.92 -6.72
CA ALA A 272 -7.89 7.32 -7.58
C ALA A 272 -8.06 8.84 -7.46
N PRO A 273 -7.93 9.63 -8.53
CA PRO A 273 -8.20 11.05 -8.45
C PRO A 273 -9.66 11.25 -8.04
N GLN A 274 -9.91 12.11 -7.05
CA GLN A 274 -11.26 12.55 -6.73
C GLN A 274 -11.85 13.18 -7.99
N ARG A 275 -12.81 12.50 -8.62
CA ARG A 275 -13.42 13.00 -9.85
C ARG A 275 -14.30 14.18 -9.49
N ALA A 276 -13.81 15.39 -9.72
CA ALA A 276 -14.64 16.58 -9.64
C ALA A 276 -15.88 16.38 -10.52
N GLN A 277 -17.06 16.60 -9.93
CA GLN A 277 -18.30 16.52 -10.68
C GLN A 277 -18.28 17.59 -11.78
N VAL A 278 -18.63 17.17 -12.99
CA VAL A 278 -18.71 18.07 -14.13
C VAL A 278 -20.16 18.16 -14.53
N SER A 279 -20.61 19.39 -14.70
CA SER A 279 -21.93 19.71 -15.23
C SER A 279 -21.79 20.13 -16.70
N VAL A 280 -22.75 19.72 -17.52
CA VAL A 280 -22.81 20.06 -18.94
C VAL A 280 -24.06 20.92 -19.15
N HIS A 281 -23.88 22.05 -19.81
CA HIS A 281 -24.89 23.06 -20.06
C HIS A 281 -24.99 23.33 -21.57
N ALA A 282 -26.20 23.59 -22.05
CA ALA A 282 -26.45 23.89 -23.46
C ALA A 282 -26.08 25.33 -23.86
N ALA A 283 -25.80 26.21 -22.90
CA ALA A 283 -25.49 27.62 -23.15
C ALA A 283 -24.18 28.05 -22.45
N PRO A 284 -23.38 28.92 -23.09
CA PRO A 284 -22.19 29.50 -22.47
C PRO A 284 -22.56 30.39 -21.28
N LYS A 285 -21.59 30.62 -20.40
CA LYS A 285 -21.74 31.50 -19.24
C LYS A 285 -22.00 32.94 -19.69
N PRO A 286 -22.82 33.72 -18.95
CA PRO A 286 -22.96 35.15 -19.20
C PRO A 286 -21.59 35.84 -19.19
N GLY A 287 -21.31 36.65 -20.22
CA GLY A 287 -20.01 37.30 -20.39
C GLY A 287 -18.93 36.43 -21.05
N SER A 288 -19.29 35.26 -21.59
CA SER A 288 -18.38 34.42 -22.37
C SER A 288 -17.85 35.15 -23.61
N LEU A 289 -16.53 35.04 -23.83
CA LEU A 289 -15.86 35.56 -25.04
C LEU A 289 -16.46 35.01 -26.34
N LEU A 290 -17.03 33.80 -26.31
CA LEU A 290 -17.68 33.19 -27.49
C LEU A 290 -18.81 34.04 -28.05
N THR A 291 -19.52 34.79 -27.20
CA THR A 291 -20.65 35.63 -27.62
C THR A 291 -20.21 36.78 -28.51
N ARG A 292 -19.01 37.32 -28.26
CA ARG A 292 -18.44 38.44 -29.03
C ARG A 292 -17.73 37.95 -30.29
N HIS A 293 -17.00 36.84 -30.19
CA HIS A 293 -16.12 36.37 -31.27
C HIS A 293 -16.77 35.38 -32.24
N LEU A 294 -17.90 34.77 -31.90
CA LEU A 294 -18.68 33.93 -32.81
C LEU A 294 -20.20 34.09 -32.53
N PRO A 295 -20.81 35.21 -32.97
CA PRO A 295 -22.22 35.51 -32.69
C PRO A 295 -23.20 34.61 -33.47
N ARG A 296 -22.82 34.18 -34.69
CA ARG A 296 -23.58 33.21 -35.49
C ARG A 296 -22.98 31.82 -35.27
N PHE A 297 -23.81 30.85 -34.88
CA PHE A 297 -23.38 29.48 -34.59
C PHE A 297 -24.50 28.49 -34.94
N ASP A 298 -24.11 27.23 -35.19
CA ASP A 298 -25.02 26.10 -35.38
C ASP A 298 -25.01 25.17 -34.15
N HIS A 299 -23.88 25.08 -33.45
CA HIS A 299 -23.70 24.24 -32.26
C HIS A 299 -23.01 25.00 -31.14
N GLN A 300 -23.39 24.70 -29.89
CA GLN A 300 -22.73 25.23 -28.71
C GLN A 300 -22.83 24.28 -27.51
N ASP A 301 -21.82 24.30 -26.64
CA ASP A 301 -21.83 23.60 -25.35
C ASP A 301 -21.02 24.37 -24.28
N SER A 302 -21.28 24.06 -23.02
CA SER A 302 -20.54 24.61 -21.86
C SER A 302 -20.38 23.52 -20.82
N VAL A 303 -19.13 23.16 -20.54
CA VAL A 303 -18.76 22.17 -19.54
C VAL A 303 -18.15 22.91 -18.35
N ARG A 304 -18.66 22.65 -17.15
CA ARG A 304 -18.24 23.36 -15.93
C ARG A 304 -17.85 22.41 -14.82
N LEU A 305 -16.80 22.76 -14.09
CA LEU A 305 -16.21 21.97 -13.02
C LEU A 305 -15.89 22.89 -11.85
N ARG A 306 -16.40 22.59 -10.65
CA ARG A 306 -16.12 23.35 -9.44
C ARG A 306 -15.10 22.63 -8.55
N LEU A 307 -14.09 23.36 -8.11
CA LEU A 307 -13.05 22.93 -7.16
C LEU A 307 -13.19 23.69 -5.86
N GLN A 308 -13.02 22.99 -4.74
CA GLN A 308 -13.06 23.58 -3.40
C GLN A 308 -11.69 24.17 -3.03
N PRO A 309 -11.63 25.20 -2.16
CA PRO A 309 -10.38 25.88 -1.81
C PRO A 309 -9.28 24.91 -1.32
N HIS A 310 -9.64 23.97 -0.45
CA HIS A 310 -8.70 22.99 0.13
C HIS A 310 -8.12 22.00 -0.89
N GLN A 311 -8.68 21.95 -2.11
CA GLN A 311 -8.20 21.06 -3.17
C GLN A 311 -7.12 21.74 -4.03
N LEU A 312 -6.96 23.06 -3.96
CA LEU A 312 -6.15 23.85 -4.88
C LEU A 312 -4.71 24.00 -4.40
N ARG A 313 -3.75 23.80 -5.32
CA ARG A 313 -2.32 24.00 -5.06
C ARG A 313 -1.92 25.47 -4.95
N GLN A 314 -2.58 26.33 -5.72
CA GLN A 314 -2.25 27.73 -5.90
C GLN A 314 -3.54 28.55 -5.94
N HIS A 315 -3.43 29.86 -5.74
CA HIS A 315 -4.56 30.78 -5.79
C HIS A 315 -4.34 31.84 -6.90
N GLY A 316 -5.42 32.52 -7.29
CA GLY A 316 -5.42 33.52 -8.36
C GLY A 316 -5.84 32.96 -9.72
N ALA A 317 -6.75 33.64 -10.40
CA ALA A 317 -7.32 33.15 -11.66
C ALA A 317 -6.25 33.01 -12.77
N HIS A 318 -5.26 33.90 -12.82
CA HIS A 318 -4.20 33.85 -13.82
C HIS A 318 -3.30 32.62 -13.67
N THR A 319 -2.84 32.35 -12.44
CA THR A 319 -2.01 31.17 -12.12
C THR A 319 -2.76 29.88 -12.39
N LEU A 320 -4.03 29.81 -11.97
CA LEU A 320 -4.89 28.66 -12.18
C LEU A 320 -5.19 28.43 -13.68
N MET A 321 -5.41 29.50 -14.46
CA MET A 321 -5.56 29.41 -15.92
C MET A 321 -4.29 28.86 -16.57
N THR A 322 -3.11 29.32 -16.14
CA THR A 322 -1.82 28.84 -16.67
C THR A 322 -1.67 27.33 -16.46
N LEU A 323 -1.91 26.85 -15.23
CA LEU A 323 -1.86 25.43 -14.89
C LEU A 323 -2.93 24.62 -15.63
N LEU A 324 -4.11 25.21 -15.88
CA LEU A 324 -5.19 24.55 -16.60
C LEU A 324 -4.82 24.33 -18.08
N LEU A 325 -4.25 25.35 -18.75
CA LEU A 325 -3.78 25.25 -20.13
C LEU A 325 -2.61 24.26 -20.27
N GLU A 326 -1.70 24.25 -19.30
CA GLU A 326 -0.66 23.22 -19.20
C GLU A 326 -1.27 21.82 -19.06
N GLY A 327 -2.26 21.66 -18.18
CA GLY A 327 -2.99 20.41 -18.00
C GLY A 327 -3.66 19.90 -19.28
N PHE A 328 -4.26 20.78 -20.09
CA PHE A 328 -4.82 20.40 -21.39
C PHE A 328 -3.77 19.85 -22.37
N THR A 329 -2.54 20.35 -22.29
CA THR A 329 -1.44 19.98 -23.19
C THR A 329 -0.77 18.69 -22.73
N GLU A 330 -0.48 18.58 -21.44
CA GLU A 330 0.32 17.49 -20.88
C GLU A 330 -0.52 16.27 -20.47
N ARG A 331 -1.81 16.46 -20.21
CA ARG A 331 -2.69 15.42 -19.62
C ARG A 331 -3.91 15.15 -20.48
N ALA A 332 -3.69 14.83 -21.75
CA ALA A 332 -4.77 14.40 -22.63
C ALA A 332 -5.35 13.03 -22.17
N PRO A 333 -6.68 12.91 -21.99
CA PRO A 333 -7.30 11.64 -21.60
C PRO A 333 -7.14 10.62 -22.74
N ARG A 334 -6.62 9.43 -22.39
CA ARG A 334 -6.26 8.37 -23.36
C ARG A 334 -7.36 8.04 -24.37
N GLY A 335 -8.62 8.00 -23.94
CA GLY A 335 -9.75 7.72 -24.82
C GLY A 335 -10.01 8.85 -25.83
N VAL A 336 -9.83 10.12 -25.45
CA VAL A 336 -9.91 11.26 -26.38
C VAL A 336 -8.74 11.22 -27.37
N THR A 337 -7.52 10.92 -26.91
CA THR A 337 -6.36 10.75 -27.81
C THR A 337 -6.62 9.67 -28.86
N TRP A 338 -7.23 8.55 -28.47
CA TRP A 338 -7.60 7.48 -29.42
C TRP A 338 -8.67 7.93 -30.41
N LEU A 339 -9.72 8.63 -29.95
CA LEU A 339 -10.74 9.20 -30.84
C LEU A 339 -10.14 10.21 -31.83
N MET A 340 -9.17 11.03 -31.40
CA MET A 340 -8.50 11.97 -32.29
C MET A 340 -7.63 11.27 -33.33
N ARG A 341 -6.96 10.17 -32.98
CA ARG A 341 -6.24 9.34 -33.96
C ARG A 341 -7.19 8.73 -34.99
N LEU A 342 -8.33 8.20 -34.55
CA LEU A 342 -9.36 7.67 -35.45
C LEU A 342 -9.91 8.76 -36.39
N ARG A 343 -10.29 9.91 -35.84
CA ARG A 343 -10.73 11.07 -36.63
C ARG A 343 -9.68 11.43 -37.67
N ASN A 344 -8.43 11.63 -37.26
CA ASN A 344 -7.34 12.06 -38.14
C ASN A 344 -7.11 11.06 -39.28
N ALA A 345 -7.20 9.76 -39.01
CA ALA A 345 -7.10 8.73 -40.04
C ALA A 345 -8.26 8.79 -41.06
N LEU A 346 -9.49 9.01 -40.58
CA LEU A 346 -10.68 9.10 -41.46
C LEU A 346 -10.70 10.38 -42.32
N VAL A 347 -10.18 11.49 -41.79
CA VAL A 347 -10.22 12.79 -42.49
C VAL A 347 -8.95 13.12 -43.28
N ALA A 348 -7.87 12.36 -43.11
CA ALA A 348 -6.62 12.51 -43.87
C ALA A 348 -6.82 12.60 -45.40
N PRO A 349 -7.61 11.72 -46.06
CA PRO A 349 -7.83 11.82 -47.51
C PRO A 349 -8.62 13.06 -47.94
N LEU A 350 -9.32 13.72 -47.00
CA LEU A 350 -10.14 14.91 -47.25
C LEU A 350 -9.37 16.23 -47.06
N GLN A 351 -8.05 16.17 -46.79
CA GLN A 351 -7.17 17.32 -46.54
C GLN A 351 -7.67 18.26 -45.43
N LEU A 352 -8.32 17.71 -44.41
CA LEU A 352 -8.76 18.47 -43.22
C LEU A 352 -7.63 18.59 -42.21
N ARG A 353 -7.68 19.61 -41.33
CA ARG A 353 -6.62 19.83 -40.33
C ARG A 353 -6.58 18.67 -39.32
N THR A 354 -5.38 18.14 -39.07
CA THR A 354 -5.12 17.11 -38.06
C THR A 354 -4.26 17.68 -36.93
N SER A 355 -4.54 17.28 -35.69
CA SER A 355 -3.73 17.65 -34.51
C SER A 355 -3.79 16.51 -33.47
N PRO A 356 -2.71 16.26 -32.71
CA PRO A 356 -2.72 15.28 -31.62
C PRO A 356 -3.62 15.72 -30.45
N LEU A 357 -3.86 17.03 -30.28
CA LEU A 357 -4.93 17.56 -29.45
C LEU A 357 -6.15 17.82 -30.31
N GLY A 358 -7.29 17.27 -29.92
CA GLY A 358 -8.56 17.57 -30.57
C GLY A 358 -9.01 19.01 -30.35
N CYS A 359 -9.91 19.51 -31.19
CA CYS A 359 -10.79 20.60 -30.76
C CYS A 359 -11.51 20.11 -29.48
N PRO A 360 -11.59 20.90 -28.39
CA PRO A 360 -11.50 22.37 -28.35
C PRO A 360 -10.15 23.06 -28.19
N VAL A 361 -9.09 22.34 -27.80
CA VAL A 361 -7.82 22.96 -27.35
C VAL A 361 -6.69 22.83 -28.36
N SER A 362 -7.00 22.40 -29.58
CA SER A 362 -6.04 22.17 -30.67
C SER A 362 -5.19 23.38 -31.03
N SER A 363 -5.66 24.60 -30.78
CA SER A 363 -4.91 25.83 -31.05
C SER A 363 -3.73 26.04 -30.10
N LEU A 364 -3.71 25.40 -28.92
CA LEU A 364 -2.58 25.49 -27.96
C LEU A 364 -1.26 24.91 -28.51
N LEU A 365 -1.34 24.10 -29.57
CA LEU A 365 -0.17 23.54 -30.26
C LEU A 365 0.11 24.23 -31.61
N SER A 366 -0.56 25.34 -31.93
CA SER A 366 -0.33 26.08 -33.17
C SER A 366 1.03 26.78 -33.16
N GLU A 367 1.68 26.85 -34.32
CA GLU A 367 2.91 27.63 -34.51
C GLU A 367 2.65 29.15 -34.60
N GLN A 368 1.39 29.57 -34.75
CA GLN A 368 1.02 30.99 -34.78
C GLN A 368 1.13 31.60 -33.38
N ARG A 369 1.99 32.62 -33.22
CA ARG A 369 2.33 33.26 -31.94
C ARG A 369 1.89 34.72 -31.84
N ASP A 370 0.89 35.12 -32.64
CA ASP A 370 0.45 36.53 -32.73
C ASP A 370 -0.08 37.09 -31.40
N CYS A 371 -0.65 36.22 -30.55
CA CYS A 371 -1.05 36.55 -29.18
C CYS A 371 -0.78 35.34 -28.25
N LEU A 372 -0.12 35.60 -27.12
CA LEU A 372 0.29 34.58 -26.15
C LEU A 372 -0.27 34.89 -24.76
N PHE A 373 -0.93 33.92 -24.14
CA PHE A 373 -1.26 33.93 -22.72
C PHE A 373 -0.06 33.41 -21.91
N ALA A 374 0.26 34.10 -20.81
CA ALA A 374 1.41 33.82 -19.94
C ALA A 374 2.75 33.68 -20.71
N GLY A 375 2.88 34.35 -21.86
CA GLY A 375 4.07 34.27 -22.73
C GLY A 375 4.34 32.89 -23.36
N ARG A 376 3.43 31.92 -23.20
CA ARG A 376 3.64 30.51 -23.62
C ARG A 376 2.53 29.96 -24.52
N PHE A 377 1.27 30.25 -24.21
CA PHE A 377 0.13 29.57 -24.85
C PHE A 377 -0.49 30.44 -25.94
N PRO A 378 -0.56 30.00 -27.21
CA PRO A 378 -1.19 30.76 -28.28
C PRO A 378 -2.72 30.84 -28.10
N VAL A 379 -3.23 32.07 -28.02
CA VAL A 379 -4.65 32.37 -27.82
C VAL A 379 -5.12 33.37 -28.88
N LEU A 380 -6.42 33.35 -29.22
CA LEU A 380 -7.01 34.30 -30.16
C LEU A 380 -7.44 35.61 -29.48
N ALA A 381 -7.83 35.53 -28.22
CA ALA A 381 -8.18 36.66 -27.37
C ALA A 381 -8.08 36.22 -25.90
N GLN A 382 -7.96 37.19 -25.00
CA GLN A 382 -8.00 36.98 -23.56
C GLN A 382 -8.79 38.11 -22.90
N ASP A 383 -9.48 37.81 -21.82
CA ASP A 383 -10.19 38.80 -21.00
C ASP A 383 -9.93 38.49 -19.53
N THR A 384 -9.45 39.50 -18.81
CA THR A 384 -9.08 39.41 -17.40
C THR A 384 -9.83 40.46 -16.64
N ALA A 385 -10.65 40.03 -15.68
CA ALA A 385 -11.39 40.94 -14.82
C ALA A 385 -10.49 41.55 -13.74
N PRO A 386 -10.90 42.67 -13.13
CA PRO A 386 -10.17 43.29 -12.03
C PRO A 386 -9.91 42.30 -10.86
N LEU A 387 -8.83 42.54 -10.11
CA LEU A 387 -8.45 41.78 -8.91
C LEU A 387 -8.14 40.29 -9.13
N ASP A 388 -7.78 39.89 -10.36
CA ASP A 388 -7.43 38.50 -10.71
C ASP A 388 -8.51 37.46 -10.33
N ARG A 389 -9.78 37.88 -10.37
CA ARG A 389 -10.93 37.04 -9.99
C ARG A 389 -11.50 36.23 -11.14
N ARG A 390 -11.28 36.66 -12.38
CA ARG A 390 -11.75 35.96 -13.58
C ARG A 390 -10.75 36.12 -14.70
N VAL A 391 -10.44 35.00 -15.35
CA VAL A 391 -9.65 34.96 -16.58
C VAL A 391 -10.38 34.08 -17.58
N GLN A 392 -10.49 34.57 -18.81
CA GLN A 392 -11.00 33.81 -19.95
C GLN A 392 -9.97 33.88 -21.09
N VAL A 393 -9.75 32.76 -21.76
CA VAL A 393 -8.93 32.70 -22.96
C VAL A 393 -9.73 32.07 -24.10
N LEU A 394 -9.67 32.71 -25.26
CA LEU A 394 -10.31 32.26 -26.48
C LEU A 394 -9.32 31.44 -27.30
N LEU A 395 -9.71 30.22 -27.62
CA LEU A 395 -9.04 29.27 -28.46
C LEU A 395 -9.86 29.07 -29.74
N GLY A 396 -9.24 28.58 -30.80
CA GLY A 396 -9.98 28.32 -32.03
C GLY A 396 -9.14 27.79 -33.16
N ALA A 397 -9.79 27.04 -34.04
CA ALA A 397 -9.18 26.46 -35.23
C ALA A 397 -10.18 26.50 -36.39
N ASP A 398 -9.87 27.26 -37.43
CA ASP A 398 -10.69 27.30 -38.64
C ASP A 398 -10.30 26.19 -39.61
N ASP A 399 -11.31 25.57 -40.22
CA ASP A 399 -11.14 24.53 -41.23
C ASP A 399 -12.09 24.79 -42.42
N ARG A 400 -11.92 24.08 -43.54
CA ARG A 400 -12.72 24.25 -44.76
C ARG A 400 -14.22 24.09 -44.51
N HIS A 401 -14.60 23.26 -43.56
CA HIS A 401 -15.99 22.87 -43.29
C HIS A 401 -16.63 23.55 -42.07
N LEU A 402 -15.83 24.11 -41.16
CA LEU A 402 -16.33 24.75 -39.95
C LEU A 402 -15.40 25.85 -39.41
N VAL A 403 -15.99 26.77 -38.67
CA VAL A 403 -15.32 27.77 -37.83
C VAL A 403 -15.51 27.34 -36.39
N PHE A 404 -14.43 26.99 -35.71
CA PHE A 404 -14.46 26.47 -34.34
C PHE A 404 -13.88 27.49 -33.37
N ARG A 405 -14.61 27.82 -32.30
CA ARG A 405 -14.11 28.63 -31.19
C ARG A 405 -14.38 27.90 -29.87
N SER A 406 -13.43 27.98 -28.95
CA SER A 406 -13.62 27.52 -27.58
C SER A 406 -13.15 28.59 -26.60
N SER A 407 -13.85 28.75 -25.48
CA SER A 407 -13.44 29.63 -24.39
C SER A 407 -13.13 28.77 -23.17
N VAL A 408 -11.95 28.93 -22.62
CA VAL A 408 -11.57 28.35 -21.32
C VAL A 408 -11.66 29.46 -20.29
N GLY A 409 -12.42 29.23 -19.21
CA GLY A 409 -12.65 30.19 -18.14
C GLY A 409 -12.20 29.67 -16.79
N VAL A 410 -11.67 30.58 -15.97
CA VAL A 410 -11.41 30.39 -14.54
C VAL A 410 -12.06 31.53 -13.78
N ASP A 411 -12.94 31.19 -12.84
CA ASP A 411 -13.65 32.12 -11.96
C ASP A 411 -13.39 31.78 -10.50
N VAL A 412 -12.82 32.72 -9.75
CA VAL A 412 -12.62 32.63 -8.30
C VAL A 412 -13.84 33.24 -7.59
N LEU A 413 -14.64 32.38 -6.95
CA LEU A 413 -15.88 32.74 -6.26
C LEU A 413 -15.59 33.36 -4.88
N ASP A 414 -16.58 34.02 -4.28
CA ASP A 414 -16.42 34.73 -3.00
C ASP A 414 -16.07 33.79 -1.82
N ASP A 415 -16.48 32.52 -1.90
CA ASP A 415 -16.14 31.48 -0.93
C ASP A 415 -14.74 30.87 -1.14
N GLY A 416 -13.95 31.43 -2.07
CA GLY A 416 -12.64 30.94 -2.48
C GLY A 416 -12.67 29.68 -3.36
N SER A 417 -13.85 29.11 -3.64
CA SER A 417 -13.96 28.00 -4.57
C SER A 417 -13.75 28.49 -6.01
N VAL A 418 -13.31 27.60 -6.88
CA VAL A 418 -12.96 27.92 -8.26
C VAL A 418 -13.87 27.18 -9.22
N GLU A 419 -14.53 27.93 -10.09
CA GLU A 419 -15.28 27.37 -11.21
C GLU A 419 -14.43 27.44 -12.47
N LEU A 420 -14.18 26.27 -13.06
CA LEU A 420 -13.53 26.12 -14.35
C LEU A 420 -14.60 25.89 -15.42
N SER A 421 -14.44 26.50 -16.59
CA SER A 421 -15.32 26.28 -17.73
C SER A 421 -14.54 25.97 -19.00
N LEU A 422 -15.11 25.09 -19.81
CA LEU A 422 -14.69 24.82 -21.19
C LEU A 422 -15.94 24.90 -22.06
N GLU A 423 -16.00 25.95 -22.87
CA GLU A 423 -17.15 26.29 -23.68
C GLU A 423 -16.80 26.22 -25.15
N THR A 424 -17.75 25.85 -26.00
CA THR A 424 -17.52 25.69 -27.44
C THR A 424 -18.63 26.32 -28.24
N ARG A 425 -18.26 26.93 -29.38
CA ARG A 425 -19.18 27.27 -30.46
C ARG A 425 -18.62 26.85 -31.80
N VAL A 426 -19.51 26.36 -32.67
CA VAL A 426 -19.18 25.96 -34.03
C VAL A 426 -20.16 26.58 -35.02
N ALA A 427 -19.63 27.17 -36.09
CA ALA A 427 -20.39 27.60 -37.26
C ALA A 427 -19.98 26.77 -38.48
N CYS A 428 -20.95 26.10 -39.11
CA CYS A 428 -20.75 25.24 -40.27
C CYS A 428 -20.66 26.08 -41.54
N ARG A 429 -19.61 25.89 -42.34
CA ARG A 429 -19.43 26.61 -43.61
C ARG A 429 -20.22 26.00 -44.76
N ASN A 430 -20.49 24.69 -44.71
CA ASN A 430 -21.11 23.94 -45.78
C ASN A 430 -21.93 22.74 -45.26
N THR A 431 -22.58 22.02 -46.18
CA THR A 431 -23.39 20.82 -45.88
C THR A 431 -22.56 19.71 -45.24
N PHE A 432 -21.33 19.51 -45.69
CA PHE A 432 -20.41 18.54 -45.09
C PHE A 432 -20.13 18.87 -43.62
N GLY A 433 -19.90 20.15 -43.29
CA GLY A 433 -19.74 20.60 -41.90
C GLY A 433 -20.96 20.31 -41.02
N ARG A 434 -22.18 20.51 -41.55
CA ARG A 434 -23.43 20.18 -40.85
C ARG A 434 -23.57 18.69 -40.57
N VAL A 435 -23.29 17.83 -41.56
CA VAL A 435 -23.33 16.37 -41.39
C VAL A 435 -22.25 15.92 -40.40
N TYR A 436 -21.04 16.46 -40.50
CA TYR A 436 -19.94 16.17 -39.57
C TYR A 436 -20.32 16.52 -38.12
N MET A 437 -20.87 17.71 -37.89
CA MET A 437 -21.29 18.12 -36.56
C MET A 437 -22.44 17.25 -36.02
N ALA A 438 -23.42 16.88 -36.85
CA ALA A 438 -24.50 15.98 -36.42
C ALA A 438 -23.99 14.63 -35.90
N LEU A 439 -22.87 14.12 -36.43
CA LEU A 439 -22.26 12.85 -36.01
C LEU A 439 -21.40 12.99 -34.75
N VAL A 440 -20.70 14.13 -34.58
CA VAL A 440 -19.68 14.31 -33.53
C VAL A 440 -20.22 15.03 -32.30
N ASP A 441 -21.21 15.90 -32.44
CA ASP A 441 -21.73 16.78 -31.38
C ASP A 441 -22.06 16.02 -30.09
N GLY A 442 -22.77 14.90 -30.20
CA GLY A 442 -23.13 14.04 -29.07
C GLY A 442 -21.93 13.52 -28.28
N VAL A 443 -20.90 13.04 -28.99
CA VAL A 443 -19.67 12.53 -28.37
C VAL A 443 -18.84 13.69 -27.81
N HIS A 444 -18.85 14.84 -28.48
CA HIS A 444 -18.14 16.04 -28.05
C HIS A 444 -18.59 16.50 -26.66
N HIS A 445 -19.89 16.82 -26.51
CA HIS A 445 -20.39 17.42 -25.27
C HIS A 445 -20.56 16.40 -24.13
N ARG A 446 -20.83 15.12 -24.42
CA ARG A 446 -21.02 14.08 -23.38
C ARG A 446 -19.72 13.45 -22.91
N TYR A 447 -18.69 13.42 -23.76
CA TYR A 447 -17.45 12.70 -23.46
C TYR A 447 -16.20 13.56 -23.61
N ILE A 448 -15.95 14.15 -24.78
CA ILE A 448 -14.67 14.81 -25.08
C ILE A 448 -14.44 16.03 -24.18
N ALA A 449 -15.34 17.00 -24.19
CA ALA A 449 -15.19 18.23 -23.41
C ALA A 449 -15.18 17.97 -21.89
N PRO A 450 -16.07 17.14 -21.30
CA PRO A 450 -15.99 16.74 -19.90
C PRO A 450 -14.70 16.00 -19.54
N ALA A 451 -14.21 15.09 -20.39
CA ALA A 451 -12.99 14.35 -20.11
C ALA A 451 -11.76 15.26 -20.13
N LEU A 452 -11.69 16.17 -21.11
CA LEU A 452 -10.59 17.13 -21.23
C LEU A 452 -10.54 18.06 -20.01
N LEU A 453 -11.67 18.70 -19.65
CA LEU A 453 -11.71 19.60 -18.51
C LEU A 453 -11.36 18.89 -17.19
N ARG A 454 -11.89 17.67 -16.97
CA ARG A 454 -11.56 16.87 -15.77
C ARG A 454 -10.09 16.54 -15.67
N THR A 455 -9.46 16.17 -16.78
CA THR A 455 -8.06 15.70 -16.77
C THR A 455 -7.11 16.89 -16.64
N ALA A 456 -7.41 18.00 -17.30
CA ALA A 456 -6.66 19.25 -17.16
C ALA A 456 -6.75 19.82 -15.73
N ALA A 457 -7.93 19.79 -15.11
CA ALA A 457 -8.14 20.25 -13.73
C ALA A 457 -7.26 19.52 -12.70
N GLN A 458 -6.78 18.30 -12.98
CA GLN A 458 -5.85 17.60 -12.10
C GLN A 458 -4.50 18.32 -11.92
N ALA A 459 -4.12 19.22 -12.82
CA ALA A 459 -2.92 20.04 -12.67
C ALA A 459 -3.06 21.07 -11.54
N LEU A 460 -4.29 21.43 -11.19
CA LEU A 460 -4.60 22.44 -10.16
C LEU A 460 -4.67 21.83 -8.75
N LEU A 461 -4.73 20.49 -8.63
CA LEU A 461 -4.95 19.82 -7.36
C LEU A 461 -3.68 19.69 -6.52
N VAL A 462 -3.83 19.79 -5.19
CA VAL A 462 -2.79 19.42 -4.21
C VAL A 462 -2.49 17.92 -4.38
N PRO A 463 -1.22 17.51 -4.46
CA PRO A 463 -0.85 16.10 -4.45
C PRO A 463 -1.33 15.45 -3.14
N VAL A 464 -2.12 14.38 -3.22
CA VAL A 464 -2.48 13.58 -2.02
C VAL A 464 -1.30 12.73 -1.55
N LEU A 465 -0.38 12.44 -2.45
CA LEU A 465 0.92 11.83 -2.15
C LEU A 465 1.95 12.97 -2.08
N ASP A 466 2.01 13.66 -0.94
CA ASP A 466 3.30 14.23 -0.56
C ASP A 466 4.25 13.05 -0.40
N THR A 467 5.38 13.10 -1.10
CA THR A 467 6.51 12.21 -0.85
C THR A 467 6.69 12.11 0.65
N ALA A 468 6.60 10.88 1.18
CA ALA A 468 6.90 10.56 2.57
C ALA A 468 8.07 11.45 3.04
N PRO A 469 7.97 12.09 4.23
CA PRO A 469 9.02 12.99 4.67
C PRO A 469 10.34 12.25 4.54
N ALA A 470 11.26 12.82 3.76
CA ALA A 470 12.63 12.39 3.73
C ALA A 470 13.11 12.49 5.19
N GLN A 471 13.07 11.37 5.91
CA GLN A 471 13.67 11.27 7.22
C GLN A 471 15.12 11.67 7.00
N ALA A 472 15.49 12.75 7.67
CA ALA A 472 16.76 13.42 7.54
C ALA A 472 17.87 12.39 7.45
N THR A 473 18.48 12.28 6.27
CA THR A 473 19.83 11.78 6.15
C THR A 473 20.70 12.79 6.89
N ALA A 474 20.90 12.54 8.18
CA ALA A 474 22.03 13.09 8.90
C ALA A 474 23.27 12.67 8.10
N LYS A 475 23.79 13.61 7.30
CA LYS A 475 25.10 13.50 6.69
C LYS A 475 26.06 13.19 7.82
N ARG A 476 26.65 11.99 7.79
CA ARG A 476 27.89 11.72 8.51
C ARG A 476 28.94 12.66 7.93
N ALA A 477 29.43 13.57 8.77
CA ALA A 477 30.78 14.09 8.65
C ALA A 477 31.75 13.04 9.19
#